data_AF-A0A0G4KNZ4-F1
#
_entry.id   AF-A0A0G4KNZ4-F1
#
_cell.length_a   1.000
_cell.length_b   1.000
_cell.length_c   1.000
_cell.angle_alpha   90.00
_cell.angle_beta   90.00
_cell.angle_gamma   90.00
#
_symmetry.space_group_name_H-M   'P 1'
#
loop_
_entity.id
_entity.type
_entity.pdbx_description
1 polymer ?
#
loop_
_entity_poly.entity_id
_entity_poly.type
_entity_poly.pdbx_seq_one_letter_code
_entity_poly.pdbx_strand_id
1 'polypeptide(L)'
;MTTQVLIAHTGQRLQVVDTTQFSSLDEFKSWVARQTSIPAHQLVALTGQGKTVKVARLHQEGEVYVYDLRVTSATPGSAESLVSEVPAPKRYAVPKAPDYIDNSHDMAAWQTLCRERQTWALGLAADAARMEETTRERYSEMDVMIKCLDAAVANLELSIKKIEPQYAELKKYVKPALEEHTQLAVRK
;
A
#
# COMPACT_ATOMS: atom_id res chain seq x y z
N MET A 1 8.63 7.86 20.93
CA MET A 1 7.79 8.24 19.77
C MET A 1 7.85 7.07 18.81
N THR A 2 6.71 6.48 18.46
CA THR A 2 6.66 5.31 17.56
C THR A 2 6.58 5.80 16.12
N THR A 3 7.52 5.38 15.27
CA THR A 3 7.47 5.69 13.83
C THR A 3 6.72 4.59 13.11
N GLN A 4 5.81 4.95 12.21
CA GLN A 4 5.10 3.98 11.37
C GLN A 4 5.79 3.84 10.02
N VAL A 5 6.02 2.60 9.60
CA VAL A 5 6.47 2.27 8.24
C VAL A 5 5.28 1.76 7.45
N LEU A 6 4.99 2.43 6.35
CA LEU A 6 3.81 2.28 5.52
C LEU A 6 4.20 1.63 4.19
N ILE A 7 3.65 0.46 3.88
CA ILE A 7 4.00 -0.28 2.66
C ILE A 7 3.02 0.09 1.54
N ALA A 8 3.54 0.70 0.48
CA ALA A 8 2.73 1.33 -0.55
C ALA A 8 1.82 0.38 -1.33
N HIS A 9 2.27 -0.85 -1.61
CA HIS A 9 1.53 -1.78 -2.47
C HIS A 9 0.62 -2.76 -1.72
N THR A 10 0.78 -2.89 -0.39
CA THR A 10 -0.08 -3.75 0.45
C THR A 10 -0.93 -2.97 1.45
N GLY A 11 -0.60 -1.70 1.71
CA GLY A 11 -1.24 -0.91 2.76
C GLY A 11 -0.86 -1.33 4.19
N GLN A 12 0.10 -2.25 4.32
CA GLN A 12 0.56 -2.76 5.61
C GLN A 12 1.24 -1.66 6.43
N ARG A 13 1.03 -1.68 7.74
CA ARG A 13 1.65 -0.79 8.72
C ARG A 13 2.59 -1.58 9.62
N LEU A 14 3.86 -1.22 9.66
CA LEU A 14 4.84 -1.77 10.60
C LEU A 14 5.15 -0.70 11.64
N GLN A 15 5.13 -1.07 12.92
CA GLN A 15 5.51 -0.16 13.99
C GLN A 15 6.98 -0.32 14.35
N VAL A 16 7.71 0.81 14.38
CA VAL A 16 9.07 0.89 14.90
C VAL A 16 9.01 1.54 16.28
N VAL A 17 9.25 0.73 17.31
CA VAL A 17 9.22 1.16 18.72
C VAL A 17 10.46 1.97 19.07
N ASP A 18 11.63 1.55 18.58
CA ASP A 18 12.90 2.25 18.75
C ASP A 18 13.54 2.52 17.40
N THR A 19 13.66 3.79 17.03
CA THR A 19 14.30 4.21 15.77
C THR A 19 15.82 4.29 15.88
N THR A 20 16.37 4.26 17.09
CA THR A 20 17.83 4.31 17.33
C THR A 20 18.50 2.96 17.12
N GLN A 21 17.71 1.88 17.01
CA GLN A 21 18.21 0.53 16.69
C GLN A 21 18.87 0.44 15.31
N PHE A 22 18.64 1.42 14.43
CA PHE A 22 19.21 1.44 13.08
C PHE A 22 20.44 2.34 13.02
N SER A 23 21.59 1.73 12.75
CA SER A 23 22.86 2.42 12.51
C SER A 23 23.00 2.94 11.07
N SER A 24 22.28 2.33 10.12
CA SER A 24 22.35 2.67 8.70
C SER A 24 21.03 2.46 7.97
N LEU A 25 20.92 3.01 6.75
CA LEU A 25 19.73 2.87 5.92
C LEU A 25 19.56 1.43 5.46
N ASP A 26 20.65 0.73 5.20
CA ASP A 26 20.63 -0.67 4.78
C ASP A 26 20.15 -1.58 5.91
N GLU A 27 20.47 -1.27 7.16
CA GLU A 27 19.95 -1.98 8.33
C GLU A 27 18.43 -1.78 8.47
N PHE A 28 17.95 -0.54 8.31
CA PHE A 28 16.52 -0.24 8.25
C PHE A 28 15.82 -1.00 7.11
N LYS A 29 16.37 -0.96 5.89
CA LYS A 29 15.82 -1.69 4.74
C LYS A 29 15.82 -3.20 4.96
N SER A 30 16.86 -3.74 5.59
CA SER A 30 16.96 -5.16 5.95
C SER A 30 15.95 -5.56 7.02
N TRP A 31 15.61 -4.66 7.94
CA TRP A 31 14.53 -4.87 8.89
C TRP A 31 13.17 -4.91 8.19
N VAL A 32 12.88 -3.94 7.29
CA VAL A 32 11.62 -3.96 6.53
C VAL A 32 11.51 -5.19 5.62
N ALA A 33 12.61 -5.60 4.99
CA ALA A 33 12.67 -6.79 4.14
C ALA A 33 12.44 -8.10 4.91
N ARG A 34 12.67 -8.12 6.24
CA ARG A 34 12.33 -9.27 7.09
C ARG A 34 10.85 -9.33 7.47
N GLN A 35 10.16 -8.19 7.40
CA GLN A 35 8.74 -8.06 7.74
C GLN A 35 7.81 -8.11 6.51
N THR A 36 8.39 -8.08 5.31
CA THR A 36 7.67 -7.96 4.03
C THR A 36 8.30 -8.88 2.98
N SER A 37 7.65 -9.03 1.83
CA SER A 37 8.18 -9.75 0.67
C SER A 37 9.10 -8.90 -0.22
N ILE A 38 9.46 -7.69 0.23
CA ILE A 38 10.27 -6.72 -0.53
C ILE A 38 11.76 -6.98 -0.25
N PRO A 39 12.58 -7.32 -1.27
CA PRO A 39 14.02 -7.39 -1.10
C PRO A 39 14.60 -6.01 -0.73
N ALA A 40 15.53 -5.95 0.22
CA ALA A 40 16.11 -4.70 0.71
C ALA A 40 16.70 -3.81 -0.42
N HIS A 41 17.27 -4.41 -1.46
CA HIS A 41 17.83 -3.69 -2.62
C HIS A 41 16.76 -3.13 -3.57
N GLN A 42 15.54 -3.67 -3.55
CA GLN A 42 14.39 -3.17 -4.30
C GLN A 42 13.57 -2.15 -3.48
N LEU A 43 14.01 -1.83 -2.26
CA LEU A 43 13.28 -0.99 -1.34
C LEU A 43 13.66 0.49 -1.50
N VAL A 44 12.66 1.34 -1.68
CA VAL A 44 12.77 2.80 -1.58
C VAL A 44 11.99 3.27 -0.36
N ALA A 45 12.63 4.09 0.48
CA ALA A 45 12.02 4.68 1.67
C ALA A 45 11.98 6.20 1.53
N LEU A 46 10.78 6.77 1.63
CA LEU A 46 10.52 8.20 1.52
C LEU A 46 9.92 8.76 2.80
N THR A 47 10.15 10.05 3.04
CA THR A 47 9.43 10.87 4.01
C THR A 47 8.10 11.34 3.42
N GLY A 48 7.21 11.91 4.25
CA GLY A 48 5.93 12.45 3.76
C GLY A 48 6.06 13.63 2.79
N GLN A 49 7.26 14.20 2.68
CA GLN A 49 7.59 15.25 1.71
C GLN A 49 8.22 14.69 0.43
N GLY A 50 8.15 13.38 0.21
CA GLY A 50 8.72 12.71 -0.95
C GLY A 50 10.25 12.72 -1.01
N LYS A 51 10.95 12.96 0.10
CA LYS A 51 12.43 12.91 0.14
C LYS A 51 12.90 11.54 0.60
N THR A 52 14.08 11.10 0.18
CA THR A 52 14.69 9.88 0.71
C THR A 52 14.91 9.99 2.21
N VAL A 53 14.48 8.98 2.95
CA VAL A 53 14.67 8.90 4.41
C VAL A 53 16.17 8.90 4.75
N LYS A 54 16.51 9.66 5.78
CA LYS A 54 17.85 9.64 6.40
C LYS A 54 17.72 9.03 7.79
N VAL A 55 18.48 7.98 8.07
CA VAL A 55 18.42 7.25 9.36
C VAL A 55 18.63 8.17 10.56
N ALA A 56 19.57 9.11 10.46
CA ALA A 56 19.81 10.11 11.48
C ALA A 56 18.59 10.98 11.82
N ARG A 57 17.58 11.03 10.95
CA ARG A 57 16.32 11.78 11.15
C ARG A 57 15.10 10.87 11.28
N LEU A 58 15.27 9.55 11.29
CA LEU A 58 14.15 8.61 11.34
C LEU A 58 13.25 8.85 12.56
N HIS A 59 13.84 9.21 13.70
CA HIS A 59 13.12 9.57 14.92
C HIS A 59 12.24 10.83 14.82
N GLN A 60 12.47 11.68 13.80
CA GLN A 60 11.69 12.89 13.52
C GLN A 60 10.56 12.60 12.52
N GLU A 61 10.66 11.49 11.80
CA GLU A 61 9.63 11.04 10.87
C GLU A 61 8.53 10.30 11.66
N GLY A 62 7.30 10.83 11.61
CA GLY A 62 6.14 10.12 12.17
C GLY A 62 5.72 8.93 11.30
N GLU A 63 5.84 9.08 9.99
CA GLU A 63 5.52 8.07 8.98
C GLU A 63 6.66 7.98 7.96
N VAL A 64 6.99 6.75 7.55
CA VAL A 64 7.94 6.44 6.48
C VAL A 64 7.24 5.61 5.42
N TYR A 65 7.33 6.03 4.17
CA TYR A 65 6.61 5.43 3.05
C TYR A 65 7.57 4.54 2.26
N VAL A 66 7.23 3.26 2.13
CA VAL A 66 8.09 2.23 1.53
C VAL A 66 7.50 1.70 0.24
N TYR A 67 8.32 1.67 -0.80
CA TYR A 67 7.98 1.20 -2.13
C TYR A 67 8.87 0.02 -2.52
N ASP A 68 8.28 -0.87 -3.31
CA ASP A 68 8.97 -1.93 -4.01
C ASP A 68 9.21 -1.49 -5.46
N LEU A 69 10.47 -1.29 -5.83
CA LEU A 69 10.87 -0.86 -7.16
C LEU A 69 10.39 -1.81 -8.26
N ARG A 70 10.22 -3.09 -7.94
CA ARG A 70 9.73 -4.10 -8.90
C ARG A 70 8.31 -3.80 -9.37
N VAL A 71 7.49 -3.13 -8.54
CA VAL A 71 6.14 -2.70 -8.91
C VAL A 71 6.18 -1.59 -9.96
N THR A 72 7.17 -0.69 -9.86
CA THR A 72 7.34 0.43 -10.80
C THR A 72 8.17 0.08 -12.05
N SER A 73 9.02 -0.94 -11.97
CA SER A 73 9.90 -1.37 -13.06
C SER A 73 9.31 -2.47 -13.94
N ALA A 74 8.10 -2.93 -13.64
CA ALA A 74 7.45 -3.98 -14.42
C ALA A 74 7.20 -3.49 -15.84
N THR A 75 7.83 -4.15 -16.82
CA THR A 75 7.50 -4.02 -18.24
C THR A 75 6.03 -4.41 -18.44
N PRO A 76 5.25 -3.68 -19.27
CA PRO A 76 3.88 -4.08 -19.56
C PRO A 76 3.89 -5.49 -20.16
N GLY A 77 3.32 -6.46 -19.44
CA GLY A 77 3.25 -7.87 -19.85
C GLY A 77 4.22 -8.85 -19.16
N SER A 78 5.17 -8.39 -18.32
CA SER A 78 6.10 -9.27 -17.57
C SER A 78 5.90 -9.21 -16.06
N ALA A 79 4.88 -8.51 -15.57
CA ALA A 79 4.52 -8.49 -14.16
C ALA A 79 3.99 -9.87 -13.76
N GLU A 80 4.85 -10.76 -13.28
CA GLU A 80 4.41 -11.64 -12.21
C GLU A 80 3.85 -10.70 -11.14
N SER A 81 2.52 -10.74 -10.98
CA SER A 81 1.76 -9.73 -10.26
C SER A 81 2.26 -9.65 -8.81
N LEU A 82 3.15 -8.70 -8.54
CA LEU A 82 3.58 -8.34 -7.18
C LEU A 82 2.46 -7.62 -6.41
N VAL A 83 1.35 -7.31 -7.08
CA VAL A 83 0.09 -7.02 -6.41
C VAL A 83 -0.34 -8.33 -5.76
N SER A 84 -0.30 -8.36 -4.44
CA SER A 84 -0.89 -9.43 -3.64
C SER A 84 -2.30 -9.71 -4.18
N GLU A 85 -2.49 -10.85 -4.83
CA GLU A 85 -3.81 -11.35 -5.19
C GLU A 85 -4.52 -11.73 -3.89
N VAL A 86 -4.99 -10.72 -3.15
CA VAL A 86 -6.00 -10.97 -2.12
C VAL A 86 -7.17 -11.59 -2.89
N PRO A 87 -7.49 -12.87 -2.65
CA PRO A 87 -8.54 -13.52 -3.40
C PRO A 87 -9.83 -12.74 -3.21
N ALA A 88 -10.61 -12.62 -4.29
CA ALA A 88 -11.89 -11.94 -4.22
C ALA A 88 -12.72 -12.51 -3.05
N PRO A 89 -13.39 -11.66 -2.25
CA PRO A 89 -14.19 -12.13 -1.13
C PRO A 89 -15.20 -13.18 -1.61
N LYS A 90 -15.25 -14.31 -0.90
CA LYS A 90 -16.25 -15.34 -1.21
C LYS A 90 -17.64 -14.76 -0.99
N ARG A 91 -18.57 -15.08 -1.90
CA ARG A 91 -19.97 -14.66 -1.75
C ARG A 91 -20.53 -15.22 -0.44
N TYR A 92 -21.06 -14.34 0.41
CA TYR A 92 -21.70 -14.76 1.65
C TYR A 92 -23.01 -15.48 1.34
N ALA A 93 -23.13 -16.73 1.82
CA ALA A 93 -24.34 -17.53 1.70
C ALA A 93 -25.08 -17.51 3.04
N VAL A 94 -26.24 -16.84 3.07
CA VAL A 94 -27.07 -16.74 4.27
C VAL A 94 -27.62 -18.13 4.61
N PRO A 95 -27.38 -18.67 5.82
CA PRO A 95 -27.99 -19.93 6.24
C PRO A 95 -29.52 -19.82 6.24
N LYS A 96 -30.22 -20.89 5.88
CA LYS A 96 -31.69 -20.91 5.92
C LYS A 96 -32.17 -20.74 7.37
N ALA A 97 -33.16 -19.86 7.58
CA ALA A 97 -33.78 -19.68 8.88
C ALA A 97 -34.55 -20.95 9.31
N PRO A 98 -34.53 -21.32 10.61
CA PRO A 98 -35.36 -22.41 11.13
C PRO A 98 -36.85 -22.17 10.83
N ASP A 99 -37.46 -23.09 10.09
CA ASP A 99 -38.84 -22.99 9.63
C ASP A 99 -39.71 -24.20 9.95
N TYR A 100 -39.18 -25.16 10.71
CA TYR A 100 -39.87 -26.39 11.08
C TYR A 100 -40.46 -26.30 12.49
N ILE A 101 -41.69 -26.82 12.65
CA ILE A 101 -42.33 -27.03 13.95
C ILE A 101 -42.99 -28.41 13.93
N ASP A 102 -42.71 -29.22 14.95
CA ASP A 102 -43.22 -30.60 15.02
C ASP A 102 -44.72 -30.62 15.40
N ASN A 103 -45.10 -29.85 16.43
CA ASN A 103 -46.49 -29.71 16.86
C ASN A 103 -46.89 -28.24 17.06
N SER A 104 -47.71 -27.70 16.18
CA SER A 104 -48.20 -26.32 16.25
C SER A 104 -49.21 -26.07 17.39
N HIS A 105 -49.73 -27.12 18.02
CA HIS A 105 -50.60 -27.02 19.19
C HIS A 105 -49.83 -27.06 20.53
N ASP A 106 -48.52 -27.31 20.50
CA ASP A 106 -47.66 -27.33 21.68
C ASP A 106 -46.91 -25.99 21.85
N MET A 107 -47.13 -25.33 22.99
CA MET A 107 -46.44 -24.09 23.35
C MET A 107 -44.92 -24.30 23.47
N ALA A 108 -44.47 -25.46 23.95
CA ALA A 108 -43.04 -25.74 24.07
C ALA A 108 -42.36 -25.80 22.70
N ALA A 109 -43.02 -26.38 21.69
CA ALA A 109 -42.55 -26.41 20.31
C ALA A 109 -42.39 -25.00 19.72
N TRP A 110 -43.35 -24.10 19.97
CA TRP A 110 -43.25 -22.69 19.57
C TRP A 110 -42.09 -21.95 20.25
N GLN A 111 -41.89 -22.17 21.56
CA GLN A 111 -40.78 -21.56 22.29
C GLN A 111 -39.42 -22.04 21.76
N THR A 112 -39.30 -23.32 21.41
CA THR A 112 -38.09 -23.88 20.80
C THR A 112 -37.81 -23.24 19.45
N LEU A 113 -38.79 -23.19 18.54
CA LEU A 113 -38.63 -22.52 17.25
C LEU A 113 -38.23 -21.05 17.40
N CYS A 114 -38.80 -20.34 18.40
CA CYS A 114 -38.44 -18.96 18.69
C CYS A 114 -36.96 -18.83 19.11
N ARG A 115 -36.48 -19.69 20.02
CA ARG A 115 -35.06 -19.72 20.43
C ARG A 115 -34.13 -20.07 19.29
N GLU A 116 -34.50 -21.02 18.44
CA GLU A 116 -33.72 -21.41 17.26
C GLU A 116 -33.61 -20.25 16.25
N ARG A 117 -34.72 -19.57 15.96
CA ARG A 117 -34.74 -18.37 15.09
C ARG A 117 -33.94 -17.23 15.70
N GLN A 118 -34.02 -17.02 17.01
CA GLN A 118 -33.21 -16.03 17.71
C GLN A 118 -31.72 -16.35 17.57
N THR A 119 -31.33 -17.60 17.79
CA THR A 119 -29.94 -18.06 17.65
C THR A 119 -29.44 -17.87 16.22
N TRP A 120 -30.25 -18.23 15.22
CA TRP A 120 -29.94 -18.00 13.80
C TRP A 120 -29.73 -16.50 13.49
N ALA A 121 -30.64 -15.64 13.96
CA ALA A 121 -30.55 -14.20 13.72
C ALA A 121 -29.30 -13.58 14.37
N LEU A 122 -28.97 -14.00 15.59
CA LEU A 122 -27.73 -13.58 16.28
C LEU A 122 -26.48 -14.06 15.54
N GLY A 123 -26.50 -15.28 15.00
CA GLY A 123 -25.41 -15.79 14.15
C GLY A 123 -25.21 -14.94 12.90
N LEU A 124 -26.30 -14.57 12.21
CA LEU A 124 -26.25 -13.69 11.04
C LEU A 124 -25.69 -12.30 11.38
N ALA A 125 -26.12 -11.72 12.51
CA ALA A 125 -25.60 -10.44 12.99
C ALA A 125 -24.09 -10.51 13.32
N ALA A 126 -23.65 -11.59 13.96
CA ALA A 126 -22.24 -11.81 14.27
C ALA A 126 -21.38 -11.97 13.00
N ASP A 127 -21.89 -12.67 12.00
CA ASP A 127 -21.25 -12.79 10.68
C ASP A 127 -21.12 -11.43 9.98
N ALA A 128 -22.19 -10.65 9.97
CA ALA A 128 -22.20 -9.31 9.39
C ALA A 128 -21.18 -8.38 10.08
N ALA A 129 -21.13 -8.40 11.41
CA ALA A 129 -20.16 -7.61 12.18
C ALA A 129 -18.70 -8.00 11.86
N ARG A 130 -18.41 -9.30 11.72
CA ARG A 130 -17.07 -9.77 11.32
C ARG A 130 -16.70 -9.33 9.90
N MET A 131 -17.66 -9.35 8.97
CA MET A 131 -17.46 -8.87 7.60
C MET A 131 -17.24 -7.35 7.56
N GLU A 132 -17.99 -6.59 8.35
CA GLU A 132 -17.79 -5.14 8.51
C GLU A 132 -16.37 -4.84 9.03
N GLU A 133 -15.93 -5.54 10.06
CA GLU A 133 -14.59 -5.39 10.63
C GLU A 133 -13.51 -5.62 9.57
N THR A 134 -13.60 -6.73 8.84
CA THR A 134 -12.67 -7.07 7.76
C THR A 134 -12.70 -5.99 6.67
N THR A 135 -13.88 -5.49 6.32
CA THR A 135 -14.03 -4.43 5.30
C THR A 135 -13.37 -3.14 5.76
N ARG A 136 -13.55 -2.76 7.02
CA ARG A 136 -12.93 -1.57 7.62
C ARG A 136 -11.41 -1.69 7.67
N GLU A 137 -10.88 -2.86 7.99
CA GLU A 137 -9.43 -3.13 7.90
C GLU A 137 -8.91 -2.92 6.48
N ARG A 138 -9.62 -3.41 5.45
CA ARG A 138 -9.25 -3.19 4.04
C ARG A 138 -9.28 -1.72 3.63
N TYR A 139 -10.29 -0.96 4.03
CA TYR A 139 -10.30 0.48 3.82
C TYR A 139 -9.11 1.17 4.49
N SER A 140 -8.76 0.73 5.71
CA SER A 140 -7.59 1.27 6.39
C SER A 140 -6.30 0.98 5.63
N GLU A 141 -6.15 -0.17 4.98
CA GLU A 141 -5.00 -0.49 4.11
C GLU A 141 -4.99 0.41 2.87
N MET A 142 -6.16 0.63 2.25
CA MET A 142 -6.29 1.54 1.10
C MET A 142 -5.88 2.98 1.45
N ASP A 143 -6.26 3.47 2.64
CA ASP A 143 -5.83 4.80 3.10
C ASP A 143 -4.30 4.92 3.16
N VAL A 144 -3.60 3.85 3.54
CA VAL A 144 -2.12 3.83 3.51
C VAL A 144 -1.60 3.92 2.09
N MET A 145 -2.20 3.16 1.17
CA MET A 145 -1.81 3.18 -0.23
C MET A 145 -1.97 4.59 -0.82
N ILE A 146 -3.06 5.29 -0.51
CA ILE A 146 -3.31 6.67 -0.93
C ILE A 146 -2.26 7.62 -0.35
N LYS A 147 -1.96 7.53 0.95
CA LYS A 147 -0.89 8.35 1.55
C LYS A 147 0.47 8.09 0.90
N CYS A 148 0.78 6.83 0.57
CA CYS A 148 1.99 6.51 -0.18
C CYS A 148 1.94 7.14 -1.58
N LEU A 149 0.83 7.06 -2.29
CA LEU A 149 0.70 7.73 -3.58
C LEU A 149 1.02 9.23 -3.49
N ASP A 150 0.51 9.93 -2.47
CA ASP A 150 0.81 11.35 -2.25
C ASP A 150 2.31 11.61 -2.06
N ALA A 151 2.99 10.80 -1.24
CA ALA A 151 4.44 10.91 -1.01
C ALA A 151 5.25 10.59 -2.28
N ALA A 152 4.79 9.66 -3.11
CA ALA A 152 5.40 9.34 -4.40
C ALA A 152 5.23 10.49 -5.41
N VAL A 153 4.04 11.10 -5.49
CA VAL A 153 3.80 12.27 -6.33
C VAL A 153 4.70 13.43 -5.90
N ALA A 154 4.82 13.69 -4.60
CA ALA A 154 5.74 14.70 -4.07
C ALA A 154 7.20 14.41 -4.45
N ASN A 155 7.63 13.14 -4.45
CA ASN A 155 8.96 12.73 -4.90
C ASN A 155 9.20 13.00 -6.39
N LEU A 156 8.20 12.73 -7.23
CA LEU A 156 8.24 13.02 -8.67
C LEU A 156 8.31 14.53 -8.92
N GLU A 157 7.51 15.33 -8.22
CA GLU A 157 7.57 16.79 -8.32
C GLU A 157 8.95 17.36 -7.97
N LEU A 158 9.58 16.85 -6.90
CA LEU A 158 10.94 17.24 -6.52
C LEU A 158 11.96 16.88 -7.62
N SER A 159 11.78 15.73 -8.26
CA SER A 159 12.64 15.27 -9.34
C SER A 159 12.48 16.14 -10.60
N ILE A 160 11.24 16.48 -10.96
CA ILE A 160 10.94 17.38 -12.08
C ILE A 160 11.56 18.76 -11.83
N LYS A 161 11.32 19.36 -10.66
CA LYS A 161 11.88 20.68 -10.29
C LYS A 161 13.41 20.72 -10.37
N LYS A 162 14.08 19.58 -10.16
CA LYS A 162 15.54 19.47 -10.28
C LYS A 162 16.01 19.37 -11.73
N ILE A 163 15.29 18.63 -12.57
CA ILE A 163 15.68 18.36 -13.97
C ILE A 163 15.34 19.53 -14.89
N GLU A 164 14.22 20.21 -14.65
CA GLU A 164 13.74 21.32 -15.46
C GLU A 164 14.78 22.42 -15.75
N PRO A 165 15.54 22.95 -14.77
CA PRO A 165 16.58 23.94 -15.06
C PRO A 165 17.73 23.35 -15.89
N GLN A 166 18.12 22.10 -15.65
CA GLN A 166 19.18 21.43 -16.41
C GLN A 166 18.76 21.23 -17.88
N TYR A 167 17.50 20.86 -18.09
CA TYR A 167 16.91 20.76 -19.42
C TYR A 167 16.86 22.12 -20.12
N ALA A 168 16.44 23.18 -19.41
CA ALA A 168 16.39 24.54 -19.93
C ALA A 168 17.78 25.04 -20.36
N GLU A 169 18.82 24.78 -19.54
CA GLU A 169 20.21 25.11 -19.89
C GLU A 169 20.68 24.30 -21.11
N LEU A 170 20.50 22.98 -21.11
CA LEU A 170 20.90 22.13 -22.25
C LEU A 170 20.26 22.62 -23.56
N LYS A 171 18.98 22.98 -23.52
CA LYS A 171 18.24 23.48 -24.69
C LYS A 171 18.83 24.76 -25.28
N LYS A 172 19.52 25.60 -24.49
CA LYS A 172 20.24 26.78 -25.00
C LYS A 172 21.39 26.39 -25.92
N TYR A 173 22.05 25.26 -25.66
CA TYR A 173 23.23 24.82 -26.40
C TYR A 173 22.91 23.92 -27.60
N VAL A 174 21.72 23.31 -27.65
CA VAL A 174 21.35 22.38 -28.74
C VAL A 174 21.33 23.06 -30.11
N LYS A 175 20.72 24.24 -30.24
CA LYS A 175 20.62 24.92 -31.54
C LYS A 175 22.00 25.37 -32.08
N PRO A 176 22.84 26.08 -31.31
CA PRO A 176 24.19 26.44 -31.76
C PRO A 176 25.05 25.23 -32.14
N ALA A 177 25.00 24.14 -31.35
CA ALA A 177 25.77 22.94 -31.63
C ALA A 177 25.33 22.25 -32.94
N LEU A 178 24.02 22.28 -33.25
CA LEU A 178 23.49 21.73 -34.50
C LEU A 178 23.89 22.60 -35.71
N GLU A 179 23.88 23.92 -35.56
CA GLU A 179 24.34 24.86 -36.59
C GLU A 179 25.83 24.69 -36.88
N GLU A 180 26.67 24.56 -35.85
CA GLU A 180 28.10 24.29 -36.01
C GLU A 180 28.35 22.95 -36.72
N HIS A 181 27.65 21.88 -36.32
CA HIS A 181 27.77 20.56 -36.94
C HIS A 181 27.35 20.58 -38.42
N THR A 182 26.26 21.26 -38.76
CA THR A 182 25.81 21.38 -40.16
C THR A 182 26.81 22.18 -41.01
N GLN A 183 27.37 23.28 -40.51
CA GLN A 183 28.42 24.03 -41.21
C GLN A 183 29.69 23.21 -41.43
N LEU A 184 30.10 22.40 -40.45
CA LEU A 184 31.24 21.49 -40.58
C LEU A 184 30.99 20.36 -41.59
N ALA A 185 29.76 19.86 -41.66
CA ALA A 185 29.38 18.80 -42.60
C ALA A 185 29.34 19.28 -44.07
N VAL A 186 28.99 20.54 -44.32
CA VAL A 186 28.93 21.15 -45.67
C VAL A 186 30.31 21.58 -46.19
N ARG A 187 31.31 21.72 -45.31
CA ARG A 187 32.69 22.10 -45.68
C ARG A 187 33.58 20.91 -46.08
N LYS A 188 33.05 19.68 -46.12
CA LYS A 188 33.70 18.50 -46.69
C LYS A 188 33.22 18.27 -48.11
#